data_AF-A0A941NI08-F1
#
_entry.id   AF-A0A941NI08-F1
#
_cell.length_a   1.000
_cell.length_b   1.000
_cell.length_c   1.000
_cell.angle_alpha   90.00
_cell.angle_beta   90.00
_cell.angle_gamma   90.00
#
_symmetry.space_group_name_H-M   'P 1'
#
loop_
_entity.id
_entity.type
_entity.pdbx_description
1 polymer ?
#
loop_
_entity_poly.entity_id
_entity_poly.type
_entity_poly.pdbx_seq_one_letter_code
_entity_poly.pdbx_strand_id
1 'polypeptide(L)'
;MPQPFGLGLENHYARLPGEFYTSMPAERVGEPRLLHANPKAASLIGLDPAAFSDPDFVKVFSGHARLGDFEPLAMVYSGHQFGVWAGQLGDGRALLIGQVR
;
A
#
# COMPACT_ATOMS: atom_id res chain seq x y z
N MET A 1 -7.39 -8.39 16.06
CA MET A 1 -8.39 -8.94 15.11
C MET A 1 -7.67 -9.92 14.18
N PRO A 2 -8.33 -10.90 13.52
CA PRO A 2 -7.65 -11.70 12.51
C PRO A 2 -7.06 -10.79 11.42
N GLN A 3 -5.82 -11.06 10.99
CA GLN A 3 -5.19 -10.25 9.95
C GLN A 3 -5.93 -10.48 8.61
N PRO A 4 -6.22 -9.42 7.84
CA PRO A 4 -6.90 -9.59 6.56
C PRO A 4 -6.08 -10.48 5.63
N PHE A 5 -6.79 -11.39 4.96
CA PHE A 5 -6.24 -12.33 3.98
C PHE A 5 -5.13 -13.27 4.52
N GLY A 6 -5.02 -13.43 5.85
CA GLY A 6 -4.01 -14.30 6.47
C GLY A 6 -2.57 -13.80 6.33
N LEU A 7 -2.36 -12.57 5.88
CA LEU A 7 -1.03 -11.97 5.74
C LEU A 7 -0.49 -11.58 7.11
N GLY A 8 0.82 -11.78 7.33
CA GLY A 8 1.52 -11.22 8.48
C GLY A 8 2.09 -9.85 8.15
N LEU A 9 1.59 -8.79 8.78
CA LEU A 9 1.96 -7.41 8.48
C LEU A 9 2.90 -6.80 9.53
N GLU A 10 3.89 -6.03 9.08
CA GLU A 10 4.81 -5.30 9.95
C GLU A 10 5.11 -3.89 9.41
N ASN A 11 4.66 -2.84 10.08
CA ASN A 11 4.92 -1.46 9.63
C ASN A 11 6.28 -0.94 10.14
N HIS A 12 7.39 -1.47 9.60
CA HIS A 12 8.74 -1.04 9.97
C HIS A 12 9.04 0.39 9.52
N TYR A 13 8.54 0.81 8.36
CA TYR A 13 8.83 2.15 7.84
C TYR A 13 8.23 3.24 8.73
N ALA A 14 7.03 3.01 9.28
CA ALA A 14 6.39 3.91 10.24
C ALA A 14 7.13 4.00 11.60
N ARG A 15 8.22 3.25 11.81
CA ARG A 15 9.09 3.42 13.00
C ARG A 15 10.19 4.44 12.78
N LEU A 16 10.39 4.91 11.55
CA LEU A 16 11.32 5.99 11.25
C LEU A 16 10.80 7.31 11.84
N PRO A 17 11.68 8.30 12.04
CA PRO A 17 11.27 9.65 12.38
C PRO A 17 10.26 10.25 11.39
N GLY A 18 9.43 11.19 11.85
CA GLY A 18 8.34 11.78 11.06
C GLY A 18 8.80 12.60 9.85
N GLU A 19 10.10 12.89 9.73
CA GLU A 19 10.68 13.56 8.59
C GLU A 19 10.77 12.66 7.34
N PHE A 20 10.65 11.33 7.48
CA PHE A 20 10.81 10.39 6.37
C PHE A 20 9.49 10.05 5.64
N TYR A 21 8.35 10.40 6.22
CA TYR A 21 7.04 10.11 5.66
C TYR A 21 5.92 10.97 6.25
N THR A 22 4.78 10.98 5.57
CA THR A 22 3.52 11.49 6.09
C THR A 22 2.52 10.34 6.20
N SER A 23 1.97 10.11 7.39
CA SER A 23 0.86 9.16 7.59
C SER A 23 -0.42 9.79 7.05
N MET A 24 -1.08 9.14 6.10
CA MET A 24 -2.31 9.66 5.50
C MET A 24 -3.18 8.56 4.89
N PRO A 25 -4.51 8.70 4.90
CA PRO A 25 -5.39 7.72 4.25
C PRO A 25 -5.32 7.83 2.72
N ALA A 26 -5.67 6.74 2.03
CA ALA A 26 -5.92 6.76 0.60
C ALA A 26 -7.19 7.56 0.27
N GLU A 27 -7.16 8.28 -0.85
CA GLU A 27 -8.35 8.90 -1.43
C GLU A 27 -9.24 7.83 -2.06
N ARG A 28 -10.55 7.90 -1.80
CA ARG A 28 -11.53 6.94 -2.33
C ARG A 28 -12.11 7.47 -3.63
N VAL A 29 -12.13 6.64 -4.67
CA VAL A 29 -12.60 7.05 -5.99
C VAL A 29 -13.61 6.05 -6.54
N GLY A 30 -14.81 6.55 -6.87
CA GLY A 30 -15.83 5.84 -7.63
C GLY A 30 -16.27 4.50 -7.02
N GLU A 31 -16.62 3.56 -7.88
CA GLU A 31 -17.00 2.19 -7.52
C GLU A 31 -16.00 1.21 -8.14
N PRO A 32 -14.96 0.80 -7.38
CA PRO A 32 -13.89 -0.04 -7.91
C PRO A 32 -14.38 -1.47 -8.15
N ARG A 33 -13.81 -2.10 -9.18
CA ARG A 33 -13.97 -3.54 -9.46
C ARG A 33 -12.64 -4.17 -9.82
N LEU A 34 -12.49 -5.46 -9.53
CA LEU A 34 -11.30 -6.20 -9.93
C LEU A 34 -11.29 -6.39 -11.46
N LEU A 35 -10.25 -5.90 -12.13
CA LEU A 35 -10.02 -6.15 -13.56
C LEU A 35 -9.13 -7.38 -13.78
N HIS A 36 -8.08 -7.50 -12.95
CA HIS A 36 -7.13 -8.60 -13.01
C HIS A 36 -6.45 -8.77 -11.66
N ALA A 37 -6.11 -10.01 -11.30
CA ALA A 37 -5.24 -10.35 -10.20
C ALA A 37 -4.24 -11.41 -10.67
N ASN A 38 -3.00 -11.34 -10.20
CA ASN A 38 -1.93 -12.24 -10.62
C ASN A 38 -1.62 -13.26 -9.50
N PRO A 39 -2.00 -14.54 -9.64
CA PRO A 39 -1.73 -15.56 -8.63
C PRO A 39 -0.24 -15.73 -8.33
N LYS A 40 0.63 -15.58 -9.34
CA LYS A 40 2.08 -15.71 -9.14
C LYS A 40 2.63 -14.56 -8.28
N ALA A 41 2.11 -13.35 -8.45
CA ALA A 41 2.51 -12.22 -7.63
C ALA A 41 2.00 -12.36 -6.19
N ALA A 42 0.77 -12.87 -6.01
CA ALA A 42 0.24 -13.17 -4.67
C ALA A 42 1.09 -14.19 -3.92
N SER A 43 1.60 -15.22 -4.61
CA SER A 43 2.52 -16.20 -4.01
C SER A 43 3.83 -15.58 -3.51
N LEU A 44 4.31 -14.46 -4.08
CA LEU A 44 5.52 -13.78 -3.60
C LEU A 44 5.38 -13.21 -2.18
N ILE A 45 4.14 -12.95 -1.75
CA ILE A 45 3.82 -12.39 -0.43
C ILE A 45 2.97 -13.36 0.42
N GLY A 46 2.88 -14.64 0.03
CA GLY A 46 2.09 -15.62 0.77
C GLY A 46 0.57 -15.35 0.79
N LEU A 47 0.05 -14.55 -0.15
CA LEU A 47 -1.38 -14.31 -0.29
C LEU A 47 -2.04 -15.48 -1.03
N ASP A 48 -3.06 -16.09 -0.43
CA ASP A 48 -3.88 -17.11 -1.09
C ASP A 48 -4.72 -16.47 -2.22
N PRO A 49 -4.63 -16.95 -3.48
CA PRO A 49 -5.46 -16.47 -4.58
C PRO A 49 -6.98 -16.55 -4.33
N ALA A 50 -7.45 -17.37 -3.37
CA ALA A 50 -8.85 -17.37 -2.94
C ALA A 50 -9.32 -15.98 -2.47
N ALA A 51 -8.40 -15.15 -1.96
CA ALA A 51 -8.69 -13.77 -1.56
C ALA A 51 -9.18 -12.90 -2.73
N PHE A 52 -8.87 -13.23 -4.00
CA PHE A 52 -9.31 -12.41 -5.14
C PHE A 52 -10.82 -12.41 -5.35
N SER A 53 -11.53 -13.40 -4.79
CA SER A 53 -12.99 -13.46 -4.81
C SER A 53 -13.63 -12.80 -3.58
N ASP A 54 -12.84 -12.36 -2.61
CA ASP A 54 -13.33 -11.65 -1.42
C ASP A 54 -13.70 -10.21 -1.79
N PRO A 55 -14.94 -9.75 -1.52
CA PRO A 55 -15.34 -8.36 -1.74
C PRO A 55 -14.45 -7.33 -1.03
N ASP A 56 -13.85 -7.69 0.11
CA ASP A 56 -12.95 -6.80 0.85
C ASP A 56 -11.58 -6.64 0.18
N PHE A 57 -11.17 -7.59 -0.69
CA PHE A 57 -9.94 -7.46 -1.48
C PHE A 57 -9.95 -6.18 -2.31
N VAL A 58 -11.03 -5.96 -3.09
CA VAL A 58 -11.15 -4.76 -3.90
C VAL A 58 -11.21 -3.52 -3.03
N LYS A 59 -11.90 -3.55 -1.88
CA LYS A 59 -11.98 -2.39 -0.98
C LYS A 59 -10.60 -1.99 -0.45
N VAL A 60 -9.79 -2.96 0.00
CA VAL A 60 -8.46 -2.70 0.54
C VAL A 60 -7.53 -2.14 -0.53
N PHE A 61 -7.39 -2.82 -1.66
CA PHE A 61 -6.42 -2.46 -2.70
C PHE A 61 -6.86 -1.29 -3.59
N SER A 62 -8.06 -0.74 -3.37
CA SER A 62 -8.56 0.51 -3.98
C SER A 62 -8.63 1.69 -3.00
N GLY A 63 -8.14 1.53 -1.77
CA GLY A 63 -8.14 2.60 -0.76
C GLY A 63 -9.47 2.83 -0.02
N HIS A 64 -10.48 1.99 -0.25
CA HIS A 64 -11.77 2.05 0.46
C HIS A 64 -11.73 1.39 1.85
N ALA A 65 -10.72 0.58 2.12
CA ALA A 65 -10.45 -0.01 3.43
C ALA A 65 -8.94 -0.08 3.67
N ARG A 66 -8.53 -0.20 4.94
CA ARG A 66 -7.13 -0.44 5.30
C ARG A 66 -6.85 -1.94 5.30
N LEU A 67 -5.60 -2.30 5.03
CA LEU A 67 -5.12 -3.67 5.20
C LEU A 67 -4.88 -3.92 6.70
N GLY A 68 -5.95 -4.29 7.40
CA GLY A 68 -5.93 -4.51 8.85
C GLY A 68 -5.73 -3.18 9.57
N ASP A 69 -4.85 -3.19 10.57
CA ASP A 69 -4.49 -1.99 11.33
C ASP A 69 -3.30 -1.24 10.71
N PHE A 70 -2.90 -1.57 9.47
CA PHE A 70 -1.78 -0.90 8.81
C PHE A 70 -2.15 0.56 8.48
N GLU A 71 -1.42 1.50 9.09
CA GLU A 71 -1.52 2.94 8.79
C GLU A 71 -0.78 3.25 7.49
N PRO A 72 -1.49 3.70 6.43
CA PRO A 72 -0.84 4.03 5.18
C PRO A 72 0.02 5.30 5.28
N LEU A 73 1.11 5.33 4.52
CA LEU A 73 2.04 6.46 4.51
C LEU A 73 2.56 6.78 3.11
N ALA A 74 2.89 8.05 2.90
CA ALA A 74 3.59 8.55 1.72
C ALA A 74 5.04 8.87 2.12
N MET A 75 6.02 8.32 1.41
CA MET A 75 7.43 8.59 1.67
C MET A 75 7.87 9.90 1.02
N VAL A 76 8.78 10.63 1.68
CA VAL A 76 9.49 11.74 1.05
C VAL A 76 10.80 11.24 0.45
N TYR A 77 11.13 11.72 -0.73
CA TYR A 77 12.42 11.48 -1.37
C TYR A 77 12.76 12.64 -2.30
N SER A 78 13.89 12.57 -3.00
CA SER A 78 14.32 13.58 -3.96
C SER A 78 15.06 12.91 -5.11
N GLY A 79 15.48 13.68 -6.12
CA GLY A 79 16.25 13.12 -7.22
C GLY A 79 16.63 14.13 -8.29
N HIS A 80 17.51 13.68 -9.18
CA HIS A 80 17.79 14.39 -10.42
C HIS A 80 16.82 13.92 -11.50
N GLN A 81 16.18 14.86 -12.18
CA GLN A 81 15.33 14.59 -13.35
C GLN A 81 15.94 15.30 -14.55
N PHE A 82 16.15 14.56 -15.64
CA PHE A 82 16.78 15.10 -16.87
C PHE A 82 18.15 15.78 -16.63
N GLY A 83 18.92 15.27 -15.66
CA GLY A 83 20.25 15.80 -15.32
C GLY A 83 20.26 17.02 -14.39
N VAL A 84 19.10 17.49 -13.93
CA VAL A 84 18.96 18.66 -13.04
C VAL A 84 18.38 18.24 -11.69
N TRP A 85 18.86 18.83 -10.60
CA TRP A 85 18.29 18.63 -9.26
C TRP A 85 16.85 19.13 -9.20
N ALA A 86 15.90 18.23 -8.94
CA ALA A 86 14.47 18.56 -8.92
C ALA A 86 13.98 19.06 -7.54
N GLY A 87 14.84 19.09 -6.53
CA GLY A 87 14.42 19.36 -5.16
C GLY A 87 13.64 18.18 -4.57
N GLN A 88 12.68 18.50 -3.71
CA GLN A 88 11.84 17.51 -3.04
C GLN A 88 10.85 16.86 -4.02
N LEU A 89 10.84 15.53 -4.01
CA LEU A 89 9.84 14.67 -4.63
C LEU A 89 9.07 13.95 -3.51
N GLY A 90 8.63 12.72 -3.75
CA GLY A 90 7.89 11.90 -2.80
C GLY A 90 6.82 11.07 -3.49
N ASP A 91 6.12 10.26 -2.72
CA ASP A 91 4.99 9.46 -3.19
C ASP A 91 3.76 10.34 -3.47
N GLY A 92 3.82 11.19 -4.50
CA GLY A 92 2.76 12.16 -4.83
C GLY A 92 1.46 11.56 -5.37
N ARG A 93 1.40 10.23 -5.55
CA ARG A 93 0.23 9.49 -6.07
C ARG A 93 0.19 8.03 -5.63
N ALA A 94 0.89 7.70 -4.56
CA ALA A 94 1.00 6.34 -4.04
C ALA A 94 1.06 6.37 -2.51
N LEU A 95 0.76 5.24 -1.89
CA LEU A 95 0.92 5.04 -0.46
C LEU A 95 1.51 3.65 -0.23
N LEU A 96 2.39 3.53 0.77
CA LEU A 96 2.69 2.24 1.38
C LEU A 96 1.48 1.82 2.21
N ILE A 97 0.76 0.79 1.75
CA ILE A 97 -0.47 0.28 2.39
C ILE A 97 -0.28 -1.04 3.15
N GLY A 98 0.93 -1.61 3.11
CA GLY A 98 1.25 -2.87 3.73
C GLY A 98 2.72 -3.24 3.55
N GLN A 99 3.26 -3.96 4.52
CA GLN A 99 4.58 -4.58 4.48
C GLN A 99 4.42 -6.00 5.02
N VAL A 100 4.56 -6.99 4.14
CA VAL A 100 4.40 -8.40 4.49
C VAL A 100 5.72 -8.93 5.03
N ARG A 101 5.64 -9.69 6.12
CA ARG A 101 6.78 -10.35 6.78
C ARG A 101 7.31 -11.54 5.98
#